data_AF-A0A920JPM7-F1
#
_entry.id   AF-A0A920JPM7-F1
#
_cell.length_a   1.000
_cell.length_b   1.000
_cell.length_c   1.000
_cell.angle_alpha   90.00
_cell.angle_beta   90.00
_cell.angle_gamma   90.00
#
_symmetry.space_group_name_H-M   'P 1'
#
loop_
_entity.id
_entity.type
_entity.pdbx_description
1 polymer ?
#
loop_
_entity_poly.entity_id
_entity_poly.type
_entity_poly.pdbx_seq_one_letter_code
_entity_poly.pdbx_strand_id
1 'polypeptide(L)'
;MFRLTSSFKLSELADRNHPALRYLEDNAIGTFNHSLVVGTLADRAANKIGANSQLARAMAYYHDLGKTANPTMFVENQIGLQTHMMDFYPWSLQTY
;
A
#
# COMPACT_ATOMS: atom_id res chain seq x y z
N MET A 1 -8.25 -20.02 -23.00
CA MET A 1 -7.60 -18.76 -23.39
C MET A 1 -6.76 -18.27 -22.21
N PHE A 2 -5.43 -18.21 -22.36
CA PHE A 2 -4.57 -17.56 -21.37
C PHE A 2 -4.86 -16.05 -21.40
N ARG A 3 -5.27 -15.51 -20.25
CA ARG A 3 -5.55 -14.07 -20.04
C ARG A 3 -4.21 -13.32 -19.93
N LEU A 4 -3.41 -13.33 -21.00
CA LEU A 4 -2.23 -12.49 -21.11
C LEU A 4 -2.72 -11.05 -20.98
N THR A 5 -2.58 -10.49 -19.79
CA THR A 5 -2.77 -9.07 -19.55
C THR A 5 -1.77 -8.35 -20.44
N SER A 6 -2.27 -7.61 -21.43
CA SER A 6 -1.41 -6.83 -22.31
C SER A 6 -0.64 -5.80 -21.48
N SER A 7 0.54 -5.39 -21.93
CA SER A 7 1.30 -4.29 -21.32
C SER A 7 0.46 -3.02 -21.17
N PHE A 8 -0.50 -2.80 -22.08
CA PHE A 8 -1.49 -1.74 -21.97
C PHE A 8 -2.37 -1.92 -20.73
N LYS A 9 -2.96 -3.10 -20.53
CA LYS A 9 -3.82 -3.36 -19.36
C LYS A 9 -3.06 -3.24 -18.04
N LEU A 10 -1.81 -3.69 -18.00
CA LEU A 10 -0.95 -3.55 -16.82
C LEU A 10 -0.60 -2.08 -16.54
N SER A 11 -0.47 -1.26 -17.58
CA SER A 11 -0.25 0.17 -17.44
C SER A 11 -1.49 0.90 -16.92
N GLU A 12 -2.69 0.53 -17.38
CA GLU A 12 -3.96 1.04 -16.82
C GLU A 12 -4.12 0.69 -15.34
N LEU A 13 -3.77 -0.54 -14.95
CA LEU A 13 -3.78 -0.98 -13.55
C LEU A 13 -2.69 -0.27 -12.71
N ALA A 14 -1.60 0.14 -13.34
CA ALA A 14 -0.54 0.92 -12.69
C ALA A 14 -0.80 2.43 -12.70
N ASP A 15 -1.94 2.89 -13.23
CA ASP A 15 -2.35 4.29 -13.14
C ASP A 15 -2.90 4.58 -11.74
N ARG A 16 -2.29 5.53 -11.03
CA ARG A 16 -2.72 5.94 -9.68
C ARG A 16 -4.12 6.55 -9.66
N ASN A 17 -4.60 7.05 -10.80
CA ASN A 17 -5.97 7.55 -10.94
C ASN A 17 -7.01 6.43 -11.08
N HIS A 18 -6.58 5.17 -11.14
CA HIS A 18 -7.51 4.05 -11.21
C HIS A 18 -8.46 4.07 -10.00
N PRO A 19 -9.79 3.91 -10.19
CA PRO A 19 -10.78 4.10 -9.12
C PRO A 19 -10.51 3.31 -7.84
N ALA A 20 -10.05 2.06 -7.97
CA ALA A 20 -9.69 1.23 -6.81
C ALA A 20 -8.43 1.72 -6.06
N LEU A 21 -7.46 2.36 -6.74
CA LEU A 21 -6.30 2.94 -6.06
C LEU A 21 -6.65 4.27 -5.40
N ARG A 22 -7.55 5.05 -6.00
CA ARG A 22 -8.16 6.22 -5.34
C ARG A 22 -8.94 5.82 -4.10
N TYR A 23 -9.73 4.75 -4.19
CA TYR A 23 -10.42 4.18 -3.03
C TYR A 23 -9.45 3.76 -1.92
N LEU A 24 -8.33 3.12 -2.27
CA LEU A 24 -7.29 2.76 -1.31
C LEU A 24 -6.63 4.01 -0.69
N GLU A 25 -6.32 5.03 -1.49
CA GLU A 25 -5.78 6.32 -1.04
C GLU A 25 -6.70 7.01 -0.04
N ASP A 26 -8.00 7.06 -0.34
CA ASP A 26 -9.01 7.74 0.48
C ASP A 26 -9.32 7.01 1.79
N ASN A 27 -9.24 5.67 1.82
CA ASN A 27 -9.66 4.85 2.97
C ASN A 27 -8.48 4.31 3.81
N ALA A 28 -7.29 4.17 3.22
CA ALA A 28 -6.12 3.59 3.89
C ALA A 28 -4.82 4.16 3.29
N ILE A 29 -4.57 5.45 3.52
CA ILE A 29 -3.43 6.20 2.96
C ILE A 29 -2.06 5.58 3.29
N GLY A 30 -1.92 4.95 4.46
CA GLY A 30 -0.71 4.23 4.85
C GLY A 30 -0.45 3.02 3.97
N THR A 31 -1.48 2.18 3.78
CA THR A 31 -1.45 1.03 2.87
C THR A 31 -1.27 1.45 1.41
N PHE A 32 -1.86 2.58 0.98
CA PHE A 32 -1.64 3.13 -0.36
C PHE A 32 -0.16 3.46 -0.60
N ASN A 33 0.44 4.26 0.29
CA ASN A 33 1.86 4.63 0.18
C ASN A 33 2.78 3.40 0.26
N HIS A 34 2.46 2.46 1.17
CA HIS A 34 3.16 1.17 1.26
C HIS A 34 3.13 0.43 -0.08
N SER A 35 1.95 0.30 -0.70
CA SER A 35 1.75 -0.43 -1.96
C SER A 35 2.52 0.21 -3.12
N LEU A 36 2.63 1.55 -3.17
CA LEU A 36 3.44 2.25 -4.18
C LEU A 36 4.95 1.98 -4.01
N VAL A 37 5.43 1.98 -2.78
CA VAL A 37 6.85 1.65 -2.48
C VAL A 37 7.14 0.21 -2.84
N VAL A 38 6.29 -0.74 -2.42
CA VAL A 38 6.43 -2.16 -2.78
C VAL A 38 6.40 -2.35 -4.28
N GLY A 39 5.50 -1.67 -5.00
CA GLY A 39 5.44 -1.74 -6.46
C GLY A 39 6.72 -1.27 -7.15
N THR A 40 7.35 -0.21 -6.64
CA THR A 40 8.65 0.28 -7.14
C THR A 40 9.75 -0.75 -6.94
N LEU A 41 9.79 -1.41 -5.77
CA LEU A 41 10.78 -2.44 -5.46
C LEU A 41 10.56 -3.71 -6.31
N ALA A 42 9.30 -4.14 -6.44
CA ALA A 42 8.90 -5.30 -7.23
C ALA A 42 9.25 -5.11 -8.72
N ASP A 43 8.99 -3.93 -9.29
CA ASP A 43 9.36 -3.57 -10.67
C ASP A 43 10.87 -3.72 -10.90
N ARG A 44 11.69 -3.14 -10.00
CA ARG A 44 13.16 -3.20 -10.10
C ARG A 44 13.68 -4.64 -9.95
N ALA A 45 13.16 -5.39 -8.99
CA ALA A 45 13.57 -6.76 -8.74
C ALA A 45 13.21 -7.68 -9.92
N ALA A 46 11.98 -7.59 -10.42
CA ALA A 46 11.51 -8.36 -11.56
C ALA A 46 12.32 -8.07 -12.83
N ASN A 47 12.61 -6.78 -13.10
CA ASN A 47 13.50 -6.38 -14.20
C ASN A 47 14.88 -7.02 -14.09
N LYS A 48 15.47 -7.05 -12.88
CA LYS A 48 16.82 -7.57 -12.66
C LYS A 48 16.95 -9.06 -12.99
N ILE A 49 15.87 -9.84 -12.86
CA ILE A 49 15.84 -11.28 -13.12
C ILE A 49 15.19 -11.64 -14.47
N GLY A 50 14.84 -10.66 -15.29
CA GLY A 50 14.17 -10.89 -16.58
C GLY A 50 12.70 -11.32 -16.48
N ALA A 51 12.04 -11.07 -15.35
CA ALA A 51 10.62 -11.33 -15.15
C ALA A 51 9.76 -10.13 -15.61
N ASN A 52 8.44 -10.33 -15.71
CA ASN A 52 7.52 -9.27 -16.13
C ASN A 52 7.35 -8.20 -15.03
N SER A 53 8.06 -7.09 -15.19
CA SER A 53 8.11 -6.03 -14.18
C SER A 53 6.83 -5.21 -14.08
N GLN A 54 6.16 -4.97 -15.21
CA GLN A 54 4.87 -4.27 -15.23
C GLN A 54 3.80 -5.06 -14.48
N LEU A 55 3.79 -6.39 -14.63
CA LEU A 55 2.90 -7.27 -13.90
C LEU A 55 3.20 -7.23 -12.39
N ALA A 56 4.48 -7.32 -12.00
CA ALA A 56 4.89 -7.25 -10.60
C ALA A 56 4.45 -5.94 -9.93
N ARG A 57 4.64 -4.81 -10.62
CA ARG A 57 4.22 -3.49 -10.13
C ARG A 57 2.70 -3.38 -10.00
N ALA A 58 1.96 -3.79 -11.04
CA ALA A 58 0.50 -3.77 -11.00
C ALA A 58 -0.04 -4.65 -9.86
N MET A 59 0.48 -5.86 -9.68
CA MET A 59 0.06 -6.73 -8.56
C MET A 59 0.32 -6.09 -7.20
N ALA A 60 1.49 -5.48 -7.00
CA ALA A 60 1.83 -4.82 -5.75
C ALA A 60 0.87 -3.68 -5.38
N TYR A 61 0.37 -2.92 -6.36
CA TYR A 61 -0.55 -1.81 -6.11
C TYR A 61 -1.89 -2.26 -5.52
N TYR A 62 -2.35 -3.48 -5.82
CA TYR A 62 -3.64 -4.00 -5.35
C TYR A 62 -3.55 -5.09 -4.28
N HIS A 63 -2.34 -5.60 -3.98
CA HIS A 63 -2.19 -6.79 -3.13
C HIS A 63 -2.83 -6.62 -1.74
N ASP A 64 -2.84 -5.39 -1.23
CA ASP A 64 -3.37 -5.02 0.07
C ASP A 64 -4.69 -4.25 0.00
N LEU A 65 -5.37 -4.21 -1.15
CA LEU A 65 -6.63 -3.48 -1.30
C LEU A 65 -7.68 -3.91 -0.26
N GLY A 66 -7.66 -5.17 0.18
CA GLY A 66 -8.57 -5.68 1.21
C GLY A 66 -8.40 -5.03 2.59
N LYS A 67 -7.27 -4.37 2.88
CA LYS A 67 -7.05 -3.67 4.15
C LYS A 67 -8.01 -2.49 4.36
N THR A 68 -8.63 -1.97 3.30
CA THR A 68 -9.64 -0.91 3.39
C THR A 68 -10.86 -1.29 4.22
N ALA A 69 -11.12 -2.60 4.42
CA ALA A 69 -12.24 -3.07 5.24
C ALA A 69 -12.06 -2.75 6.73
N ASN A 70 -10.81 -2.71 7.23
CA ASN A 70 -10.51 -2.30 8.60
C ASN A 70 -9.10 -1.68 8.69
N PRO A 71 -8.92 -0.45 8.17
CA PRO A 71 -7.59 0.15 7.99
C PRO A 71 -6.80 0.29 9.28
N THR A 72 -7.47 0.61 10.39
CA THR A 72 -6.86 0.88 11.71
C THR A 72 -6.21 -0.35 12.34
N MET A 73 -6.53 -1.56 11.88
CA MET A 73 -5.89 -2.80 12.34
C MET A 73 -4.49 -3.01 11.77
N PHE A 74 -4.06 -2.18 10.81
CA PHE A 74 -2.76 -2.30 10.14
C PHE A 74 -1.84 -1.15 10.55
N VAL A 75 -0.64 -1.49 11.00
CA VAL A 75 0.33 -0.55 11.60
C VAL A 75 0.66 0.63 10.69
N GLU A 76 0.76 0.42 9.38
CA GLU A 76 1.06 1.51 8.45
C GLU A 76 -0.05 2.58 8.36
N ASN A 77 -1.27 2.27 8.79
CA ASN A 77 -2.40 3.21 8.82
C ASN A 77 -2.65 3.82 10.21
N GLN A 78 -1.81 3.53 11.22
CA GLN A 78 -1.99 4.01 12.59
C GLN A 78 -1.33 5.37 12.86
N ILE A 79 -1.02 6.15 11.81
CA ILE A 79 -0.31 7.42 11.94
C ILE A 79 -1.19 8.42 12.73
N GLY A 80 -0.74 8.80 13.92
CA GLY A 80 -1.45 9.74 14.81
C GLY A 80 -2.40 9.09 15.82
N LEU A 81 -2.68 7.78 15.70
CA LEU A 81 -3.18 7.01 16.83
C LEU A 81 -1.99 6.82 17.76
N GLN A 82 -2.03 7.54 18.88
CA GLN A 82 -1.14 7.34 20.00
C GLN A 82 -1.14 5.85 20.34
N THR A 83 -0.16 5.12 19.82
CA THR A 83 0.16 3.78 20.29
C THR A 83 0.35 3.95 21.79
N HIS A 84 -0.15 3.00 22.60
CA HIS A 84 -0.17 2.99 24.06
C HIS A 84 1.18 3.24 24.79
N MET A 85 2.19 3.81 24.13
CA MET A 85 3.37 4.41 24.73
C MET A 85 3.08 5.55 25.71
N MET A 86 1.92 6.22 25.64
CA MET A 86 1.53 7.17 26.71
C MET A 86 0.93 6.49 27.95
N ASP A 87 0.45 5.23 27.85
CA ASP A 87 -0.14 4.53 29.00
C ASP A 87 0.90 3.82 29.87
N PHE A 88 2.16 3.74 29.42
CA PHE A 88 3.24 3.05 30.15
C PHE A 88 4.10 3.97 31.03
N TYR A 89 3.87 5.28 31.02
CA TYR A 89 4.56 6.24 31.89
C TYR A 89 3.57 6.93 32.83
N PRO A 90 3.39 6.45 34.08
CA PRO A 90 2.47 7.04 35.05
C PRO A 90 2.86 8.45 35.55
N TRP A 91 3.88 9.08 34.98
CA TRP A 91 4.43 10.37 35.42
C TRP A 91 4.21 11.52 34.43
N SER A 92 3.50 11.31 33.32
CA SER A 92 3.30 12.35 32.29
C SER A 92 2.25 13.41 32.61
N LEU A 93 1.58 13.35 33.78
CA LEU A 93 0.58 14.35 34.21
C LEU A 93 1.10 15.37 35.26
N GLN A 94 2.42 15.59 35.34
CA GLN A 94 2.98 16.69 36.13
C GLN A 94 3.96 17.52 35.33
N THR A 95 3.45 18.42 34.49
CA THR A 95 4.10 19.72 34.24
C THR A 95 3.12 20.69 33.57
N TYR A 96 2.75 21.70 34.37
CA TYR A 96 2.05 22.97 34.09
C TYR A 96 0.56 22.95 33.75
#